data_AF-A0A814M4X1-F1
#
_entry.id   AF-A0A814M4X1-F1
#
_cell.length_a   1.000
_cell.length_b   1.000
_cell.length_c   1.000
_cell.angle_alpha   90.00
_cell.angle_beta   90.00
_cell.angle_gamma   90.00
#
_symmetry.space_group_name_H-M   'P 1'
#
loop_
_entity.id
_entity.type
_entity.pdbx_description
1 polymer ?
#
loop_
_entity_poly.entity_id
_entity_poly.type
_entity_poly.pdbx_seq_one_letter_code
_entity_poly.pdbx_strand_id
1 'polypeptide(L)'
;MRFVVSSDRLLFLLICFLLQHLHICLILINNNNSNDNNNNNLINNNNRLFYAKEFLTRFGYIKTNDSSLYIPPSAVRAFQRFVGLNRTGLIDELTWQKMREPRCGNKDLRRIQRRKRFILQGSRWPANGPLTFRIVKYPTTFPQQFVDTELTKALKLWSSSSNLEFEHRKLKKSNELQPNHLDRKTDIRISFEIGDHGDTEPFDGPGNVLGHAFFPQYGGDAHFDNDEYWTSKSTEGVNLFQVAAHEFGHSLGLEHSNKPEAIMAPFFKGYTPNFTLQEDDIRAIQALYGGKPSKSFSSPLSNNIETYQAVAKQMAPSVKSSSRISPLCLDPKFDAIIVIDDDTYIFKDTLVYRRSKLAMDYDYPKAIRDVFGRWEGGIWQTLPDHIDTALVWPNQNIFFFKGKHYWKTIRFQLQAGYPRLISDGFRGLDEQHFFTGRLDAAFVYSRDNQTYFVKDAMVWRLNMNVEFAGTIDVDYPQFVARWLHIGEKITSALQWINGRTYFFSYQNYYRYDHINHHVEDSYPTYPRSISEWWLQCEQEQVPTTSTDYSHISRWKRAALIFESNLTNIDTIKSNNGRQRSKDNFFLLNILIFMIIITYYL
;
A
#
# COMPACT_ATOMS: atom_id res chain seq x y z
N MET A 1 53.68 2.60 86.79
CA MET A 1 52.66 1.74 86.12
C MET A 1 53.02 1.62 84.65
N ARG A 2 53.68 0.53 84.26
CA ARG A 2 53.92 0.20 82.85
C ARG A 2 52.71 -0.61 82.37
N PHE A 3 51.81 0.00 81.61
CA PHE A 3 50.85 -0.77 80.82
C PHE A 3 51.57 -1.21 79.54
N VAL A 4 52.04 -2.46 79.55
CA VAL A 4 52.47 -3.17 78.35
C VAL A 4 51.20 -3.47 77.55
N VAL A 5 50.89 -2.60 76.59
CA VAL A 5 49.96 -2.96 75.52
C VAL A 5 50.74 -3.87 74.59
N SER A 6 50.39 -5.17 74.57
CA SER A 6 50.99 -6.15 73.68
C SER A 6 50.93 -5.64 72.23
N SER A 7 52.05 -5.77 71.51
CA SER A 7 52.19 -5.49 70.07
C SER A 7 51.10 -6.14 69.22
N ASP A 8 50.53 -7.24 69.71
CA ASP A 8 49.49 -8.00 69.03
C ASP A 8 48.16 -7.25 68.97
N ARG A 9 47.83 -6.41 69.98
CA ARG A 9 46.59 -5.62 69.97
C ARG A 9 46.66 -4.43 69.01
N LEU A 10 47.84 -3.83 68.88
CA LEU A 10 48.05 -2.75 67.90
C LEU A 10 48.04 -3.30 66.48
N LEU A 11 48.66 -4.46 66.26
CA LEU A 11 48.66 -5.14 64.97
C LEU A 11 47.25 -5.59 64.56
N PHE A 12 46.46 -6.11 65.51
CA PHE A 12 45.07 -6.50 65.26
C PHE A 12 44.19 -5.30 64.89
N LEU A 13 44.33 -4.18 65.60
CA LEU A 13 43.62 -2.94 65.28
C LEU A 13 44.02 -2.38 63.90
N LEU A 14 45.31 -2.44 63.54
CA LEU A 14 45.80 -2.01 62.23
C LEU A 14 45.27 -2.90 61.09
N ILE A 15 45.24 -4.22 61.30
CA ILE A 15 44.68 -5.18 60.34
C ILE A 15 43.17 -4.95 60.18
N CYS A 16 42.43 -4.74 61.26
CA CYS A 16 41.00 -4.41 61.19
C CYS A 16 40.76 -3.08 60.44
N PHE A 17 41.60 -2.06 60.68
CA PHE A 17 41.47 -0.76 60.02
C PHE A 17 41.80 -0.86 58.52
N LEU A 18 42.83 -1.64 58.15
CA LEU A 18 43.21 -1.90 56.76
C LEU A 18 42.14 -2.73 56.04
N LEU A 19 41.55 -3.74 56.69
CA LEU A 19 40.47 -4.54 56.11
C LEU A 19 39.19 -3.72 55.92
N GLN A 20 38.87 -2.80 56.84
CA GLN A 20 37.72 -1.93 56.72
C GLN A 20 37.90 -0.91 55.57
N HIS A 21 39.10 -0.36 55.40
CA HIS A 21 39.41 0.49 54.25
C HIS A 21 39.49 -0.26 52.93
N LEU A 22 39.97 -1.51 52.92
CA LEU A 22 39.96 -2.36 51.73
C LEU A 22 38.53 -2.70 51.30
N HIS A 23 37.62 -2.94 52.26
CA HIS A 23 36.21 -3.22 51.99
C HIS A 23 35.48 -1.97 51.47
N ILE A 24 35.76 -0.79 52.03
CA ILE A 24 35.22 0.49 51.53
C ILE A 24 35.77 0.80 50.13
N CYS A 25 37.06 0.57 49.87
CA CYS A 25 37.63 0.72 48.52
C CYS A 25 37.03 -0.27 47.51
N LEU A 26 36.80 -1.54 47.88
CA LEU A 26 36.11 -2.52 47.04
C LEU A 26 34.66 -2.11 46.74
N ILE A 27 33.94 -1.56 47.72
CA ILE A 27 32.57 -1.04 47.52
C ILE A 27 32.58 0.20 46.61
N LEU A 28 33.53 1.12 46.76
CA LEU A 28 33.65 2.30 45.91
C LEU A 28 34.09 1.95 44.46
N ILE A 29 34.96 0.97 44.27
CA ILE A 29 35.37 0.47 42.95
C ILE A 29 34.21 -0.27 42.26
N ASN A 30 33.43 -1.09 42.99
CA ASN A 30 32.24 -1.76 42.43
C ASN A 30 31.10 -0.78 42.12
N ASN A 31 30.90 0.26 42.94
CA ASN A 31 29.89 1.28 42.70
C ASN A 31 30.26 2.22 41.55
N ASN A 32 31.54 2.57 41.37
CA ASN A 32 31.97 3.38 40.22
C ASN A 32 31.90 2.57 38.91
N ASN A 33 32.31 1.30 38.88
CA ASN A 33 32.18 0.46 37.69
C ASN A 33 30.72 0.13 37.33
N SER A 34 29.82 0.00 38.32
CA SER A 34 28.39 -0.21 38.07
C SER A 34 27.68 1.06 37.60
N ASN A 35 28.05 2.23 38.14
CA ASN A 35 27.48 3.51 37.70
C ASN A 35 27.98 3.94 36.34
N ASP A 36 29.26 3.70 36.00
CA ASP A 36 29.79 4.00 34.67
C ASP A 36 29.21 3.06 33.61
N ASN A 37 29.05 1.77 33.90
CA ASN A 37 28.39 0.83 32.99
C ASN A 37 26.89 1.12 32.82
N ASN A 38 26.19 1.51 33.88
CA ASN A 38 24.78 1.90 33.79
C ASN A 38 24.62 3.21 33.01
N ASN A 39 25.46 4.22 33.26
CA ASN A 39 25.45 5.48 32.53
C ASN A 39 25.80 5.27 31.05
N ASN A 40 26.79 4.45 30.73
CA ASN A 40 27.15 4.11 29.34
C ASN A 40 26.01 3.35 28.64
N ASN A 41 25.33 2.41 29.32
CA ASN A 41 24.17 1.71 28.77
C ASN A 41 22.96 2.64 28.57
N LEU A 42 22.71 3.58 29.50
CA LEU A 42 21.67 4.60 29.37
C LEU A 42 21.95 5.56 28.20
N ILE A 43 23.19 6.04 28.07
CA ILE A 43 23.61 6.92 26.95
C ILE A 43 23.49 6.17 25.61
N ASN A 44 23.96 4.92 25.53
CA ASN A 44 23.86 4.10 24.32
C ASN A 44 22.40 3.80 23.95
N ASN A 45 21.53 3.53 24.93
CA ASN A 45 20.11 3.32 24.70
C ASN A 45 19.40 4.60 24.24
N ASN A 46 19.75 5.76 24.81
CA ASN A 46 19.21 7.04 24.39
C ASN A 46 19.66 7.39 22.96
N ASN A 47 20.92 7.12 22.60
CA ASN A 47 21.42 7.30 21.23
C ASN A 47 20.72 6.37 20.24
N ARG A 48 20.48 5.11 20.62
CA ARG A 48 19.73 4.13 19.82
C ARG A 48 18.29 4.59 19.56
N LEU A 49 17.60 5.06 20.59
CA LEU A 49 16.24 5.58 20.46
C LEU A 49 16.20 6.87 19.64
N PHE A 50 17.18 7.76 19.80
CA PHE A 50 17.28 8.99 19.02
C PHE A 50 17.43 8.67 17.54
N TYR A 51 18.41 7.84 17.18
CA TYR A 51 18.62 7.40 15.80
C TYR A 51 17.38 6.69 15.22
N ALA A 52 16.79 5.76 15.97
CA ALA A 52 15.60 5.04 15.51
C ALA A 52 14.41 5.97 15.26
N LYS A 53 14.24 7.02 16.07
CA LYS A 53 13.21 8.02 15.88
C LYS A 53 13.45 8.87 14.64
N GLU A 54 14.69 9.34 14.44
CA GLU A 54 15.09 10.09 13.24
C GLU A 54 14.88 9.23 11.99
N PHE A 55 15.32 7.99 12.00
CA PHE A 55 15.10 7.01 10.92
C PHE A 55 13.61 6.85 10.59
N LEU A 56 12.78 6.55 11.60
CA LEU A 56 11.35 6.31 11.39
C LEU A 56 10.62 7.57 10.93
N THR A 57 11.09 8.76 11.31
CA THR A 57 10.56 10.04 10.85
C THR A 57 10.97 10.31 9.40
N ARG A 58 12.27 10.21 9.10
CA ARG A 58 12.86 10.41 7.77
C ARG A 58 12.16 9.54 6.73
N PHE A 59 11.99 8.24 7.02
CA PHE A 59 11.42 7.27 6.08
C PHE A 59 9.87 7.15 6.13
N GLY A 60 9.19 8.02 6.89
CA GLY A 60 7.73 8.22 6.81
C GLY A 60 6.88 7.31 7.70
N TYR A 61 7.48 6.61 8.66
CA TYR A 61 6.76 5.76 9.63
C TYR A 61 6.17 6.56 10.80
N ILE A 62 6.74 7.73 11.11
CA ILE A 62 6.20 8.67 12.11
C ILE A 62 5.62 9.90 11.39
N LYS A 63 4.40 10.31 11.78
CA LYS A 63 3.63 11.36 11.09
C LYS A 63 3.90 12.78 11.59
N THR A 64 4.47 12.92 12.79
CA THR A 64 4.62 14.21 13.49
C THR A 64 6.05 14.38 13.97
N ASN A 65 6.62 15.56 13.74
CA ASN A 65 7.85 16.00 14.41
C ASN A 65 7.49 16.41 15.84
N ASP A 66 7.23 15.41 16.70
CA ASP A 66 7.19 15.62 18.14
C ASP A 66 8.64 15.70 18.65
N SER A 67 8.95 16.61 19.57
CA SER A 67 10.28 16.71 20.20
C SER A 67 10.54 15.59 21.22
N SER A 68 9.51 14.84 21.64
CA SER A 68 9.65 13.74 22.61
C SER A 68 10.49 12.57 22.06
N LEU A 69 11.27 11.87 22.89
CA LEU A 69 11.98 10.64 22.45
C LEU A 69 11.04 9.43 22.29
N TYR A 70 9.72 9.65 22.34
CA TYR A 70 8.74 8.59 22.24
C TYR A 70 8.64 8.06 20.81
N ILE A 71 8.83 6.75 20.65
CA ILE A 71 8.62 6.03 19.39
C ILE A 71 7.34 5.22 19.52
N PRO A 72 6.29 5.50 18.74
CA PRO A 72 5.09 4.69 18.74
C PRO A 72 5.42 3.25 18.32
N PRO A 73 5.05 2.22 19.11
CA PRO A 73 5.27 0.82 18.72
C PRO A 73 4.63 0.46 17.37
N SER A 74 3.58 1.19 16.97
CA SER A 74 2.96 1.06 15.64
C SER A 74 3.89 1.46 14.50
N ALA A 75 4.71 2.50 14.66
CA ALA A 75 5.70 2.93 13.66
C ALA A 75 6.79 1.86 13.50
N VAL A 76 7.28 1.31 14.62
CA VAL A 76 8.26 0.22 14.61
C VAL A 76 7.70 -1.03 13.91
N ARG A 77 6.47 -1.43 14.23
CA ARG A 77 5.81 -2.57 13.55
C ARG A 77 5.61 -2.33 12.05
N ALA A 78 5.33 -1.09 11.65
CA ALA A 78 5.19 -0.75 10.24
C ALA A 78 6.52 -0.89 9.50
N PHE A 79 7.62 -0.43 10.09
CA PHE A 79 8.97 -0.66 9.56
C PHE A 79 9.31 -2.15 9.51
N GLN A 80 9.22 -2.86 10.64
CA GLN A 80 9.48 -4.31 10.72
C GLN A 80 8.71 -5.09 9.66
N ARG A 81 7.42 -4.76 9.47
CA ARG A 81 6.60 -5.35 8.41
C ARG A 81 7.16 -5.07 7.03
N PHE A 82 7.53 -3.82 6.75
CA PHE A 82 8.05 -3.40 5.46
C PHE A 82 9.32 -4.17 5.09
N VAL A 83 10.21 -4.38 6.06
CA VAL A 83 11.48 -5.10 5.86
C VAL A 83 11.41 -6.62 6.07
N GLY A 84 10.23 -7.17 6.40
CA GLY A 84 10.03 -8.61 6.61
C GLY A 84 10.54 -9.15 7.96
N LEU A 85 10.74 -8.29 8.96
CA LEU A 85 11.08 -8.68 10.33
C LEU A 85 9.83 -9.01 11.17
N ASN A 86 10.06 -9.70 12.30
CA ASN A 86 9.01 -9.95 13.30
C ASN A 86 8.47 -8.63 13.86
N ARG A 87 7.15 -8.50 13.91
CA ARG A 87 6.43 -7.26 14.27
C ARG A 87 6.35 -7.07 15.80
N THR A 88 7.49 -7.03 16.48
CA THR A 88 7.58 -6.89 17.95
C THR A 88 7.12 -5.51 18.42
N GLY A 89 7.27 -4.48 17.58
CA GLY A 89 7.03 -3.09 17.96
C GLY A 89 8.09 -2.50 18.90
N LEU A 90 9.17 -3.26 19.13
CA LEU A 90 10.34 -2.85 19.88
C LEU A 90 11.51 -2.64 18.92
N ILE A 91 12.41 -1.71 19.23
CA ILE A 91 13.69 -1.61 18.52
C ILE A 91 14.61 -2.73 19.02
N ASP A 92 14.25 -3.97 18.74
CA ASP A 92 15.06 -5.16 19.02
C ASP A 92 16.32 -5.18 18.16
N GLU A 93 17.24 -6.12 18.44
CA GLU A 93 18.57 -6.15 17.82
C GLU A 93 18.51 -6.29 16.29
N LEU A 94 17.59 -7.10 15.78
CA LEU A 94 17.40 -7.26 14.33
C LEU A 94 16.86 -5.98 13.69
N THR A 95 15.91 -5.31 14.37
CA THR A 95 15.36 -4.03 13.91
C THR A 95 16.44 -2.95 13.87
N TRP A 96 17.28 -2.89 14.89
CA TRP A 96 18.39 -1.94 14.98
C TRP A 96 19.45 -2.18 13.91
N GLN A 97 19.87 -3.43 13.70
CA GLN A 97 20.79 -3.79 12.63
C GLN A 97 20.23 -3.40 11.27
N LYS A 98 18.95 -3.69 11.04
CA LYS A 98 18.31 -3.37 9.77
C LYS A 98 18.21 -1.85 9.51
N MET A 99 17.98 -1.04 10.53
CA MET A 99 17.94 0.43 10.39
C MET A 99 19.29 1.04 9.98
N ARG A 100 20.39 0.33 10.22
CA ARG A 100 21.76 0.76 9.91
C ARG A 100 22.32 0.18 8.62
N GLU A 101 21.51 -0.58 7.88
CA GLU A 101 21.92 -1.07 6.58
C GLU A 101 21.86 0.05 5.53
N PRO A 102 22.82 0.11 4.60
CA PRO A 102 22.81 1.09 3.52
C PRO A 102 21.53 1.02 2.71
N ARG A 103 20.95 2.16 2.35
CA ARG A 103 19.64 2.25 1.69
C ARG A 103 19.45 3.51 0.84
N CYS A 104 18.36 3.53 0.07
CA CYS A 104 17.86 4.74 -0.58
C CYS A 104 17.29 5.73 0.45
N GLY A 105 17.49 7.03 0.17
CA GLY A 105 17.03 8.18 0.96
C GLY A 105 15.54 8.47 0.84
N ASN A 106 14.85 7.89 -0.14
CA ASN A 106 13.41 8.10 -0.32
C ASN A 106 12.57 7.48 0.81
N LYS A 107 11.42 8.09 1.09
CA LYS A 107 10.48 7.59 2.12
C LYS A 107 9.84 6.27 1.70
N ASP A 108 9.78 5.30 2.61
CA ASP A 108 9.09 4.02 2.41
C ASP A 108 7.57 4.20 2.38
N LEU A 109 7.07 5.11 3.23
CA LEU A 109 5.66 5.42 3.37
C LEU A 109 5.43 6.91 3.10
N ARG A 110 4.88 7.25 1.92
CA ARG A 110 4.53 8.64 1.60
C ARG A 110 3.12 9.02 2.06
N ARG A 111 2.99 10.28 2.52
CA ARG A 111 1.74 10.96 2.87
C ARG A 111 0.85 11.10 1.63
N ILE A 112 -0.19 10.26 1.54
CA ILE A 112 -1.37 10.37 0.65
C ILE A 112 -1.10 10.35 -0.87
N GLN A 113 -1.23 9.16 -1.45
CA GLN A 113 -1.99 8.76 -2.66
C GLN A 113 -1.25 7.59 -3.31
N ARG A 114 -1.83 6.39 -3.30
CA ARG A 114 -1.41 5.34 -4.23
C ARG A 114 -2.58 4.70 -4.94
N ARG A 115 -2.68 5.08 -6.22
CA ARG A 115 -3.40 4.39 -7.29
C ARG A 115 -2.47 3.27 -7.80
N LYS A 116 -2.99 2.04 -7.84
CA LYS A 116 -2.49 0.85 -8.57
C LYS A 116 -1.31 0.07 -7.97
N ARG A 117 -1.23 -1.17 -8.47
CA ARG A 117 -0.70 -2.41 -7.87
C ARG A 117 0.77 -2.70 -8.16
N PHE A 118 1.53 -1.68 -8.46
CA PHE A 118 2.98 -1.76 -8.53
C PHE A 118 3.52 -0.56 -7.81
N ILE A 119 4.83 -0.42 -7.85
CA ILE A 119 5.53 0.63 -7.16
C ILE A 119 5.20 2.03 -7.75
N LEU A 120 4.04 2.31 -8.31
CA LEU A 120 3.73 3.59 -8.93
C LEU A 120 3.52 4.66 -7.86
N GLN A 121 4.28 5.75 -7.94
CA GLN A 121 3.94 6.97 -7.22
C GLN A 121 2.70 7.64 -7.83
N GLY A 122 2.49 7.46 -9.13
CA GLY A 122 1.33 7.93 -9.89
C GLY A 122 1.67 8.98 -10.96
N SER A 123 2.85 9.60 -10.90
CA SER A 123 3.39 10.42 -11.98
C SER A 123 4.25 9.58 -12.93
N ARG A 124 4.16 9.93 -14.22
CA ARG A 124 4.94 9.33 -15.30
C ARG A 124 5.35 10.42 -16.27
N TRP A 125 6.43 10.21 -17.00
CA TRP A 125 6.76 11.10 -18.10
C TRP A 125 5.74 10.98 -19.24
N PRO A 126 5.38 12.09 -19.91
CA PRO A 126 4.53 12.05 -21.09
C PRO A 126 5.25 11.34 -22.25
N ALA A 127 4.49 10.67 -23.11
CA ALA A 127 5.03 9.91 -24.24
C ALA A 127 5.37 10.82 -25.43
N ASN A 128 6.34 11.71 -25.27
CA ASN A 128 6.69 12.76 -26.23
C ASN A 128 8.05 12.53 -26.93
N GLY A 129 8.63 11.34 -26.82
CA GLY A 129 9.96 11.01 -27.37
C GLY A 129 10.90 10.42 -26.31
N PRO A 130 12.20 10.30 -26.61
CA PRO A 130 13.18 9.79 -25.66
C PRO A 130 13.33 10.73 -24.47
N LEU A 131 13.43 10.17 -23.27
CA LEU A 131 13.75 10.92 -22.06
C LEU A 131 15.20 11.37 -22.11
N THR A 132 15.40 12.66 -21.89
CA THR A 132 16.73 13.24 -21.90
C THR A 132 17.33 13.22 -20.51
N PHE A 133 18.59 12.80 -20.40
CA PHE A 133 19.32 12.86 -19.14
C PHE A 133 20.67 13.54 -19.31
N ARG A 134 21.17 14.13 -18.22
CA ARG A 134 22.51 14.72 -18.16
C ARG A 134 23.12 14.56 -16.78
N ILE A 135 24.45 14.47 -16.74
CA ILE A 135 25.21 14.53 -15.50
C ILE A 135 25.65 15.97 -15.29
N VAL A 136 25.10 16.61 -14.26
CA VAL A 136 25.35 18.00 -13.89
C VAL A 136 26.65 18.12 -13.10
N LYS A 137 26.87 17.18 -12.19
CA LYS A 137 28.02 17.16 -11.29
C LYS A 137 28.55 15.73 -11.19
N TYR A 138 29.81 15.53 -11.56
CA TYR A 138 30.49 14.24 -11.47
C TYR A 138 31.16 14.07 -10.10
N PRO A 139 31.37 12.83 -9.65
CA PRO A 139 32.16 12.57 -8.47
C PRO A 139 33.63 12.91 -8.73
N THR A 140 34.33 13.36 -7.69
CA THR A 140 35.77 13.67 -7.77
C THR A 140 36.64 12.43 -7.72
N THR A 141 36.09 11.31 -7.26
CA THR A 141 36.78 10.06 -6.96
C THR A 141 36.88 9.09 -8.15
N PHE A 142 36.15 9.33 -9.25
CA PHE A 142 36.09 8.43 -10.41
C PHE A 142 36.21 9.14 -11.76
N PRO A 143 36.76 8.47 -12.79
CA PRO A 143 36.77 8.99 -14.15
C PRO A 143 35.34 9.23 -14.68
N GLN A 144 35.10 10.35 -15.36
CA GLN A 144 33.78 10.65 -15.94
C GLN A 144 33.27 9.54 -16.87
N GLN A 145 34.17 8.89 -17.62
CA GLN A 145 33.81 7.78 -18.51
C GLN A 145 33.26 6.56 -17.75
N PHE A 146 33.78 6.29 -16.55
CA PHE A 146 33.29 5.22 -15.69
C PHE A 146 31.85 5.54 -15.27
N VAL A 147 31.61 6.75 -14.78
CA VAL A 147 30.29 7.23 -14.35
C VAL A 147 29.30 7.20 -15.51
N ASP A 148 29.67 7.75 -16.67
CA ASP A 148 28.89 7.69 -17.91
C ASP A 148 28.44 6.27 -18.24
N THR A 149 29.36 5.32 -18.10
CA THR A 149 29.13 3.92 -18.45
C THR A 149 28.15 3.25 -17.50
N GLU A 150 28.34 3.40 -16.18
CA GLU A 150 27.48 2.77 -15.19
C GLU A 150 26.06 3.37 -15.18
N LEU A 151 25.93 4.70 -15.29
CA LEU A 151 24.63 5.36 -15.36
C LEU A 151 23.87 5.02 -16.65
N THR A 152 24.57 4.97 -17.79
CA THR A 152 23.94 4.56 -19.06
C THR A 152 23.48 3.10 -19.01
N LYS A 153 24.25 2.20 -18.37
CA LYS A 153 23.84 0.81 -18.16
C LYS A 153 22.57 0.73 -17.32
N ALA A 154 22.48 1.52 -16.24
CA ALA A 154 21.31 1.55 -15.37
C ALA A 154 20.03 2.01 -16.11
N LEU A 155 20.10 3.08 -16.92
CA LEU A 155 18.97 3.50 -17.76
C LEU A 155 18.61 2.46 -18.84
N LYS A 156 19.62 1.82 -19.44
CA LYS A 156 19.40 0.71 -20.40
C LYS A 156 18.68 -0.48 -19.78
N LEU A 157 18.91 -0.75 -18.50
CA LEU A 157 18.21 -1.81 -17.78
C LEU A 157 16.70 -1.58 -17.83
N TRP A 158 16.23 -0.35 -17.60
CA TRP A 158 14.81 0.01 -17.67
C TRP A 158 14.25 0.04 -19.09
N SER A 159 15.01 0.52 -20.08
CA SER A 159 14.57 0.51 -21.49
C SER A 159 14.53 -0.88 -22.11
N SER A 160 15.22 -1.86 -21.52
CA SER A 160 15.15 -3.26 -21.96
C SER A 160 13.77 -3.89 -21.76
N SER A 161 13.06 -3.45 -20.72
CA SER A 161 11.76 -4.00 -20.30
C SER A 161 10.59 -3.06 -20.52
N SER A 162 10.81 -1.90 -21.15
CA SER A 162 9.79 -0.89 -21.41
C SER A 162 9.92 -0.25 -22.81
N ASN A 163 8.94 0.56 -23.21
CA ASN A 163 9.01 1.37 -24.42
C ASN A 163 9.80 2.68 -24.25
N LEU A 164 10.46 2.87 -23.10
CA LEU A 164 11.29 4.05 -22.88
C LEU A 164 12.55 4.02 -23.74
N GLU A 165 12.93 5.19 -24.20
CA GLU A 165 14.22 5.46 -24.82
C GLU A 165 14.90 6.61 -24.06
N PHE A 166 16.23 6.58 -24.00
CA PHE A 166 17.01 7.56 -23.24
C PHE A 166 18.05 8.22 -24.14
N GLU A 167 18.11 9.55 -24.09
CA GLU A 167 19.08 10.35 -24.84
C GLU A 167 20.01 11.09 -23.86
N HIS A 168 21.31 10.81 -23.92
CA HIS A 168 22.30 11.54 -23.11
C HIS A 168 22.59 12.90 -23.75
N ARG A 169 22.22 14.00 -23.08
CA ARG A 169 22.61 15.37 -23.46
C ARG A 169 23.94 15.75 -22.83
N LYS A 170 25.04 15.55 -23.57
CA LYS A 170 26.37 16.01 -23.14
C LYS A 170 26.50 17.52 -23.31
N LEU A 171 27.15 18.20 -22.35
CA LEU A 171 27.51 19.61 -22.47
C LEU A 171 28.42 19.79 -23.71
N LYS A 172 28.03 20.68 -24.63
CA LYS A 172 28.94 21.11 -25.70
C LYS A 172 30.08 21.91 -25.05
N LYS A 173 31.32 21.50 -25.27
CA LYS A 173 32.50 22.30 -24.90
C LYS A 173 32.55 23.57 -25.76
N SER A 174 31.94 24.66 -25.33
CA SER A 174 32.29 26.03 -25.75
C SER A 174 31.41 27.08 -25.06
N ASN A 175 32.02 27.94 -24.25
CA ASN A 175 31.79 29.39 -24.11
C ASN A 175 30.36 29.99 -24.05
N GLU A 176 29.31 29.23 -23.75
CA GLU A 176 28.02 29.80 -23.39
C GLU A 176 27.94 29.98 -21.87
N LEU A 177 28.45 31.13 -21.41
CA LEU A 177 28.04 31.75 -20.16
C LEU A 177 26.54 32.09 -20.25
N GLN A 178 25.68 31.11 -20.05
CA GLN A 178 24.26 31.32 -19.74
C GLN A 178 23.65 30.06 -19.11
N PRO A 179 23.52 30.01 -17.76
CA PRO A 179 22.99 28.85 -17.05
C PRO A 179 21.49 28.57 -17.23
N ASN A 180 20.77 29.29 -18.10
CA ASN A 180 19.33 29.50 -17.87
C ASN A 180 18.36 28.93 -18.91
N HIS A 181 18.81 28.47 -20.10
CA HIS A 181 17.88 28.00 -21.14
C HIS A 181 17.97 26.50 -21.46
N LEU A 182 19.17 25.91 -21.50
CA LEU A 182 19.31 24.47 -21.75
C LEU A 182 19.05 23.62 -20.48
N ASP A 183 19.38 24.19 -19.33
CA ASP A 183 19.20 23.59 -18.00
C ASP A 183 17.74 23.32 -17.63
N ARG A 184 16.79 24.03 -18.27
CA ARG A 184 15.35 23.90 -18.05
C ARG A 184 14.66 22.85 -18.94
N LYS A 185 15.38 22.17 -19.83
CA LYS A 185 14.81 21.25 -20.84
C LYS A 185 15.34 19.82 -20.76
N THR A 186 16.03 19.45 -19.70
CA THR A 186 16.47 18.05 -19.49
C THR A 186 15.53 17.36 -18.51
N ASP A 187 15.07 16.16 -18.83
CA ASP A 187 14.07 15.44 -18.03
C ASP A 187 14.66 14.86 -16.74
N ILE A 188 15.89 14.34 -16.76
CA ILE A 188 16.55 13.76 -15.58
C ILE A 188 17.94 14.37 -15.42
N ARG A 189 18.14 15.16 -14.36
CA ARG A 189 19.46 15.68 -13.97
C ARG A 189 20.09 14.76 -12.93
N ILE A 190 21.36 14.45 -13.13
CA ILE A 190 22.12 13.55 -12.26
C ILE A 190 23.26 14.33 -11.62
N SER A 191 23.37 14.29 -10.29
CA SER A 191 24.49 14.91 -9.58
C SER A 191 24.99 14.04 -8.43
N PHE A 192 26.29 14.22 -8.13
CA PHE A 192 26.96 13.63 -6.97
C PHE A 192 27.16 14.74 -5.94
N GLU A 193 26.45 14.64 -4.82
CA GLU A 193 26.35 15.69 -3.80
C GLU A 193 26.91 15.23 -2.45
N ILE A 194 27.15 16.18 -1.55
CA ILE A 194 27.68 15.91 -0.20
C ILE A 194 26.80 16.66 0.79
N GLY A 195 26.39 16.01 1.88
CA GLY A 195 25.65 16.66 2.95
C GLY A 195 24.40 17.40 2.49
N ASP A 196 24.17 18.62 2.98
CA ASP A 196 23.10 19.49 2.49
C ASP A 196 23.41 20.03 1.10
N HIS A 197 22.53 19.74 0.15
CA HIS A 197 22.66 20.06 -1.26
C HIS A 197 21.42 20.78 -1.84
N GLY A 198 20.63 21.42 -0.97
CA GLY A 198 19.64 22.42 -1.37
C GLY A 198 18.25 21.88 -1.70
N ASP A 199 17.95 20.62 -1.37
CA ASP A 199 16.66 19.97 -1.65
C ASP A 199 15.93 19.45 -0.40
N THR A 200 16.39 19.85 0.79
CA THR A 200 15.86 19.48 2.13
C THR A 200 16.06 18.02 2.56
N GLU A 201 16.77 17.20 1.79
CA GLU A 201 17.09 15.81 2.13
C GLU A 201 18.62 15.59 2.17
N PRO A 202 19.33 16.13 3.19
CA PRO A 202 20.79 16.08 3.23
C PRO A 202 21.33 14.64 3.34
N PHE A 203 22.47 14.39 2.70
CA PHE A 203 23.20 13.13 2.86
C PHE A 203 23.93 13.05 4.20
N ASP A 204 24.15 11.82 4.69
CA ASP A 204 24.67 11.52 6.02
C ASP A 204 26.11 10.98 6.02
N GLY A 205 26.76 10.98 4.86
CA GLY A 205 28.10 10.46 4.69
C GLY A 205 28.13 8.94 4.52
N PRO A 206 29.28 8.28 4.69
CA PRO A 206 29.47 6.92 4.22
C PRO A 206 28.53 5.86 4.85
N GLY A 207 27.93 5.05 3.99
CA GLY A 207 27.29 3.76 4.27
C GLY A 207 25.80 3.79 4.63
N ASN A 208 25.18 4.93 4.90
CA ASN A 208 23.76 4.98 5.28
C ASN A 208 22.88 5.29 4.06
N VAL A 209 22.69 6.57 3.73
CA VAL A 209 21.88 6.98 2.57
C VAL A 209 22.76 7.10 1.34
N LEU A 210 22.60 6.17 0.40
CA LEU A 210 23.46 6.07 -0.79
C LEU A 210 23.10 7.08 -1.90
N GLY A 211 21.83 7.52 -1.91
CA GLY A 211 21.27 8.36 -2.93
C GLY A 211 19.77 8.52 -2.76
N HIS A 212 19.19 9.44 -3.52
CA HIS A 212 17.74 9.58 -3.69
C HIS A 212 17.41 10.14 -5.05
N ALA A 213 16.17 9.94 -5.49
CA ALA A 213 15.67 10.54 -6.71
C ALA A 213 14.24 11.02 -6.58
N PHE A 214 13.96 12.14 -7.24
CA PHE A 214 12.63 12.70 -7.34
C PHE A 214 11.77 11.95 -8.34
N PHE A 215 10.46 11.97 -8.11
CA PHE A 215 9.49 11.42 -9.06
C PHE A 215 9.31 12.36 -10.27
N PRO A 216 8.76 11.86 -11.41
CA PRO A 216 8.54 12.68 -12.61
C PRO A 216 7.82 14.01 -12.36
N GLN A 217 6.81 14.04 -11.47
CA GLN A 217 6.09 15.28 -11.14
C GLN A 217 6.94 16.37 -10.44
N TYR A 218 8.11 16.01 -9.94
CA TYR A 218 9.05 16.90 -9.27
C TYR A 218 10.35 17.10 -10.07
N GLY A 219 10.38 16.63 -11.32
CA GLY A 219 11.53 16.81 -12.22
C GLY A 219 12.45 15.60 -12.35
N GLY A 220 12.20 14.49 -11.65
CA GLY A 220 12.92 13.22 -11.89
C GLY A 220 14.41 13.19 -11.54
N ASP A 221 14.96 14.27 -10.99
CA ASP A 221 16.41 14.37 -10.74
C ASP A 221 16.88 13.31 -9.73
N ALA A 222 18.11 12.82 -9.94
CA ALA A 222 18.73 11.79 -9.13
C ALA A 222 20.04 12.30 -8.52
N HIS A 223 20.14 12.22 -7.19
CA HIS A 223 21.29 12.63 -6.41
C HIS A 223 21.95 11.38 -5.80
N PHE A 224 23.28 11.32 -5.88
CA PHE A 224 24.09 10.25 -5.31
C PHE A 224 25.02 10.82 -4.26
N ASP A 225 25.17 10.12 -3.13
CA ASP A 225 26.09 10.58 -2.08
C ASP A 225 27.54 10.40 -2.55
N ASN A 226 28.25 11.51 -2.69
CA ASN A 226 29.63 11.54 -3.15
C ASN A 226 30.64 11.11 -2.08
N ASP A 227 30.22 10.98 -0.82
CA ASP A 227 31.07 10.43 0.26
C ASP A 227 31.11 8.89 0.24
N GLU A 228 30.30 8.24 -0.59
CA GLU A 228 30.30 6.78 -0.72
C GLU A 228 31.50 6.25 -1.52
N TYR A 229 31.96 5.06 -1.12
CA TYR A 229 32.98 4.33 -1.87
C TYR A 229 32.36 3.59 -3.07
N TRP A 230 32.12 4.32 -4.17
CA TRP A 230 31.49 3.77 -5.37
C TRP A 230 32.35 2.74 -6.11
N THR A 231 31.75 1.64 -6.57
CA THR A 231 32.40 0.57 -7.35
C THR A 231 31.49 0.06 -8.47
N SER A 232 31.99 -0.82 -9.36
CA SER A 232 31.20 -1.39 -10.47
C SER A 232 31.09 -2.90 -10.47
N LYS A 233 32.16 -3.62 -10.12
CA LYS A 233 32.22 -5.08 -10.10
C LYS A 233 32.93 -5.61 -8.86
N SER A 234 32.86 -4.85 -7.77
CA SER A 234 33.45 -5.23 -6.50
C SER A 234 32.37 -5.54 -5.49
N THR A 235 32.59 -6.58 -4.69
CA THR A 235 31.81 -6.86 -3.47
C THR A 235 32.20 -5.92 -2.33
N GLU A 236 33.31 -5.20 -2.47
CA GLU A 236 33.72 -4.13 -1.56
C GLU A 236 33.17 -2.79 -2.06
N GLY A 237 32.65 -1.97 -1.15
CA GLY A 237 32.03 -0.68 -1.47
C GLY A 237 30.60 -0.77 -2.01
N VAL A 238 30.15 0.32 -2.63
CA VAL A 238 28.77 0.52 -3.08
C VAL A 238 28.70 0.50 -4.60
N ASN A 239 27.88 -0.40 -5.15
CA ASN A 239 27.82 -0.59 -6.60
C ASN A 239 27.03 0.52 -7.30
N LEU A 240 27.70 1.41 -8.04
CA LEU A 240 27.06 2.57 -8.68
C LEU A 240 25.96 2.18 -9.67
N PHE A 241 26.17 1.11 -10.46
CA PHE A 241 25.16 0.66 -11.41
C PHE A 241 23.85 0.22 -10.73
N GLN A 242 23.93 -0.57 -9.65
CA GLN A 242 22.72 -1.03 -8.96
C GLN A 242 22.02 0.09 -8.18
N VAL A 243 22.77 0.98 -7.52
CA VAL A 243 22.14 2.14 -6.86
C VAL A 243 21.52 3.07 -7.91
N ALA A 244 22.22 3.36 -9.00
CA ALA A 244 21.64 4.17 -10.09
C ALA A 244 20.42 3.51 -10.73
N ALA A 245 20.40 2.19 -10.88
CA ALA A 245 19.23 1.48 -11.38
C ALA A 245 18.03 1.66 -10.44
N HIS A 246 18.25 1.61 -9.12
CA HIS A 246 17.22 1.90 -8.12
C HIS A 246 16.73 3.35 -8.22
N GLU A 247 17.64 4.33 -8.14
CA GLU A 247 17.28 5.75 -8.17
C GLU A 247 16.56 6.14 -9.47
N PHE A 248 16.99 5.60 -10.61
CA PHE A 248 16.27 5.83 -11.87
C PHE A 248 14.89 5.20 -11.89
N GLY A 249 14.63 4.15 -11.13
CA GLY A 249 13.26 3.68 -10.93
C GLY A 249 12.37 4.77 -10.34
N HIS A 250 12.85 5.52 -9.34
CA HIS A 250 12.16 6.70 -8.79
C HIS A 250 12.00 7.81 -9.82
N SER A 251 13.06 8.16 -10.55
CA SER A 251 13.01 9.12 -11.66
C SER A 251 11.97 8.75 -12.72
N LEU A 252 11.66 7.46 -12.85
CA LEU A 252 10.67 6.92 -13.79
C LEU A 252 9.27 6.75 -13.18
N GLY A 253 9.09 7.00 -11.88
CA GLY A 253 7.78 6.95 -11.22
C GLY A 253 7.54 5.74 -10.32
N LEU A 254 8.58 4.95 -10.01
CA LEU A 254 8.52 3.79 -9.13
C LEU A 254 8.96 4.17 -7.71
N GLU A 255 8.20 3.99 -6.62
CA GLU A 255 8.65 4.10 -5.20
C GLU A 255 9.49 2.89 -4.69
N HIS A 256 9.40 2.51 -3.40
CA HIS A 256 10.03 1.30 -2.89
C HIS A 256 9.15 0.04 -2.99
N SER A 257 9.79 -1.09 -3.32
CA SER A 257 9.22 -2.44 -3.21
C SER A 257 9.43 -2.98 -1.80
N ASN A 258 8.48 -3.79 -1.34
CA ASN A 258 8.67 -4.63 -0.15
C ASN A 258 9.15 -6.05 -0.50
N LYS A 259 9.44 -6.32 -1.78
CA LYS A 259 10.08 -7.55 -2.24
C LYS A 259 11.58 -7.40 -2.10
N PRO A 260 12.25 -8.13 -1.20
CA PRO A 260 13.68 -7.97 -1.02
C PRO A 260 14.45 -8.08 -2.34
N GLU A 261 14.09 -9.04 -3.19
CA GLU A 261 14.73 -9.34 -4.47
C GLU A 261 14.65 -8.25 -5.55
N ALA A 262 13.67 -7.34 -5.47
CA ALA A 262 13.46 -6.29 -6.46
C ALA A 262 14.59 -5.23 -6.42
N ILE A 263 14.94 -4.64 -7.58
CA ILE A 263 15.92 -3.53 -7.56
C ILE A 263 15.38 -2.35 -6.76
N MET A 264 14.06 -2.17 -6.75
CA MET A 264 13.38 -1.11 -6.01
C MET A 264 13.20 -1.41 -4.51
N ALA A 265 13.77 -2.49 -3.97
CA ALA A 265 13.87 -2.67 -2.52
C ALA A 265 14.77 -1.56 -1.94
N PRO A 266 14.41 -0.91 -0.81
CA PRO A 266 15.14 0.27 -0.34
C PRO A 266 16.55 -0.03 0.15
N PHE A 267 16.79 -1.23 0.67
CA PHE A 267 18.07 -1.60 1.26
C PHE A 267 19.02 -2.17 0.22
N PHE A 268 20.23 -1.64 0.19
CA PHE A 268 21.28 -2.10 -0.69
C PHE A 268 21.79 -3.48 -0.26
N LYS A 269 21.88 -4.38 -1.24
CA LYS A 269 22.22 -5.79 -1.02
C LYS A 269 23.67 -6.14 -1.32
N GLY A 270 24.48 -5.14 -1.66
CA GLY A 270 25.81 -5.37 -2.20
C GLY A 270 25.81 -5.62 -3.72
N TYR A 271 26.97 -6.01 -4.23
CA TYR A 271 27.14 -6.29 -5.65
C TYR A 271 26.59 -7.66 -6.06
N THR A 272 25.62 -7.68 -6.98
CA THR A 272 25.12 -8.91 -7.61
C THR A 272 25.64 -8.99 -9.05
N PRO A 273 26.50 -9.97 -9.39
CA PRO A 273 26.93 -10.17 -10.77
C PRO A 273 25.76 -10.52 -11.69
N ASN A 274 25.79 -10.01 -12.93
CA ASN A 274 24.75 -10.25 -13.94
C ASN A 274 23.32 -9.91 -13.49
N PHE A 275 23.19 -8.84 -12.70
CA PHE A 275 21.90 -8.37 -12.19
C PHE A 275 20.89 -8.09 -13.31
N THR A 276 19.66 -8.56 -13.13
CA THR A 276 18.51 -8.32 -14.01
C THR A 276 17.31 -7.85 -13.21
N LEU A 277 16.42 -7.07 -13.84
CA LEU A 277 15.15 -6.68 -13.24
C LEU A 277 14.35 -7.92 -12.82
N GLN A 278 13.74 -7.86 -11.65
CA GLN A 278 12.82 -8.88 -11.20
C GLN A 278 11.42 -8.61 -11.76
N GLU A 279 10.55 -9.61 -11.66
CA GLU A 279 9.19 -9.54 -12.19
C GLU A 279 8.38 -8.37 -11.59
N ASP A 280 8.62 -8.02 -10.31
CA ASP A 280 8.00 -6.86 -9.66
C ASP A 280 8.40 -5.54 -10.34
N ASP A 281 9.69 -5.39 -10.66
CA ASP A 281 10.25 -4.21 -11.35
C ASP A 281 9.74 -4.11 -12.79
N ILE A 282 9.73 -5.24 -13.52
CA ILE A 282 9.29 -5.34 -14.92
C ILE A 282 7.82 -4.95 -15.04
N ARG A 283 6.95 -5.53 -14.21
CA ARG A 283 5.52 -5.19 -14.24
C ARG A 283 5.27 -3.74 -13.86
N ALA A 284 6.03 -3.22 -12.90
CA ALA A 284 5.90 -1.83 -12.46
C ALA A 284 6.23 -0.84 -13.59
N ILE A 285 7.37 -1.02 -14.27
CA ILE A 285 7.77 -0.12 -15.34
C ILE A 285 6.86 -0.26 -16.57
N GLN A 286 6.43 -1.49 -16.90
CA GLN A 286 5.50 -1.74 -18.00
C GLN A 286 4.10 -1.16 -17.73
N ALA A 287 3.66 -1.11 -16.48
CA ALA A 287 2.41 -0.46 -16.12
C ALA A 287 2.41 1.05 -16.39
N LEU A 288 3.58 1.70 -16.42
CA LEU A 288 3.71 3.14 -16.73
C LEU A 288 3.96 3.42 -18.21
N TYR A 289 4.78 2.59 -18.84
CA TYR A 289 5.37 2.90 -20.16
C TYR A 289 5.11 1.82 -21.23
N GLY A 290 4.42 0.73 -20.88
CA GLY A 290 4.23 -0.43 -21.75
C GLY A 290 5.52 -1.25 -21.92
N GLY A 291 5.40 -2.47 -22.45
CA GLY A 291 6.52 -3.37 -22.71
C GLY A 291 6.79 -3.53 -24.21
N LYS A 292 8.04 -3.88 -24.54
CA LYS A 292 8.40 -4.35 -25.89
C LYS A 292 7.87 -5.79 -26.07
N PRO A 293 7.35 -6.16 -27.26
CA PRO A 293 6.92 -7.54 -27.51
C PRO A 293 8.11 -8.48 -27.32
N SER A 294 8.07 -9.27 -26.25
CA SER A 294 9.10 -10.26 -25.91
C SER A 294 8.99 -11.45 -26.86
N LYS A 295 10.05 -11.70 -27.64
CA LYS A 295 10.29 -13.03 -28.23
C LYS A 295 10.48 -14.00 -27.06
N SER A 296 9.56 -14.95 -26.94
CA SER A 296 9.58 -16.03 -25.95
C SER A 296 10.97 -16.67 -25.82
N PHE A 297 11.65 -16.45 -24.70
CA PHE A 297 12.77 -17.27 -24.28
C PHE A 297 12.20 -18.53 -23.61
N SER A 298 12.08 -19.60 -24.38
CA SER A 298 12.02 -20.95 -23.84
C SER A 298 13.40 -21.29 -23.24
N SER A 299 13.52 -21.26 -21.92
CA SER A 299 14.69 -21.84 -21.25
C SER A 299 14.42 -23.31 -20.90
N PRO A 300 15.36 -24.23 -21.20
CA PRO A 300 15.18 -25.66 -21.05
C PRO A 300 15.55 -26.10 -19.63
N LEU A 301 14.56 -26.33 -18.78
CA LEU A 301 14.70 -27.11 -17.55
C LEU A 301 13.47 -28.00 -17.40
N SER A 302 13.39 -28.97 -18.29
CA SER A 302 12.51 -30.13 -18.20
C SER A 302 13.37 -31.33 -18.54
N ASN A 303 13.72 -32.11 -17.52
CA ASN A 303 13.91 -33.56 -17.57
C ASN A 303 14.28 -33.99 -16.15
N ASN A 304 13.27 -34.39 -15.38
CA ASN A 304 13.30 -35.39 -14.28
C ASN A 304 12.06 -35.29 -13.38
N ILE A 305 10.87 -35.31 -13.97
CA ILE A 305 9.62 -35.60 -13.24
C ILE A 305 8.82 -36.62 -14.05
N GLU A 306 9.33 -37.85 -14.17
CA GLU A 306 8.53 -38.98 -14.66
C GLU A 306 8.17 -39.98 -13.55
N THR A 307 8.67 -39.83 -12.33
CA THR A 307 8.47 -40.87 -11.29
C THR A 307 7.43 -40.54 -10.22
N TYR A 308 6.85 -39.33 -10.21
CA TYR A 308 5.87 -38.92 -9.18
C TYR A 308 4.41 -38.80 -9.68
N GLN A 309 4.13 -39.10 -10.96
CA GLN A 309 2.79 -38.96 -11.54
C GLN A 309 1.98 -40.26 -11.65
N ALA A 310 2.51 -41.40 -11.20
CA ALA A 310 1.80 -42.69 -11.30
C ALA A 310 0.81 -42.96 -10.15
N VAL A 311 0.91 -42.26 -9.01
CA VAL A 311 0.10 -42.56 -7.82
C VAL A 311 -1.14 -41.65 -7.68
N ALA A 312 -1.14 -40.46 -8.29
CA ALA A 312 -2.22 -39.47 -8.16
C ALA A 312 -3.38 -39.64 -9.18
N LYS A 313 -3.46 -40.77 -9.89
CA LYS A 313 -4.44 -40.99 -10.98
C LYS A 313 -5.63 -41.87 -10.62
N GLN A 314 -5.82 -42.22 -9.35
CA GLN A 314 -7.02 -42.91 -8.88
C GLN A 314 -7.70 -42.04 -7.83
N MET A 315 -8.93 -41.61 -8.13
CA MET A 315 -9.84 -40.78 -7.30
C MET A 315 -9.71 -39.26 -7.45
N ALA A 316 -10.14 -38.73 -8.59
CA ALA A 316 -10.73 -37.40 -8.67
C ALA A 316 -11.81 -37.38 -9.76
N PRO A 317 -13.07 -37.01 -9.46
CA PRO A 317 -14.12 -36.91 -10.46
C PRO A 317 -13.87 -35.70 -11.36
N SER A 318 -14.10 -35.94 -12.65
CA SER A 318 -13.89 -35.01 -13.75
C SER A 318 -14.84 -33.80 -13.70
N VAL A 319 -14.28 -32.61 -13.55
CA VAL A 319 -14.88 -31.38 -14.10
C VAL A 319 -13.86 -30.76 -15.05
N LYS A 320 -14.06 -30.99 -16.35
CA LYS A 320 -13.36 -30.27 -17.41
C LYS A 320 -14.22 -29.07 -17.82
N SER A 321 -13.59 -27.89 -17.84
CA SER A 321 -13.60 -26.92 -18.95
C SER A 321 -13.94 -25.47 -18.56
N SER A 322 -12.94 -24.62 -18.82
CA SER A 322 -13.01 -23.26 -19.37
C SER A 322 -13.69 -22.13 -18.58
N SER A 323 -12.90 -21.44 -17.76
CA SER A 323 -12.68 -19.99 -17.92
C SER A 323 -11.35 -19.61 -17.24
N ARG A 324 -10.52 -18.79 -17.91
CA ARG A 324 -9.38 -18.09 -17.27
C ARG A 324 -9.84 -16.85 -16.48
N ILE A 325 -11.14 -16.74 -16.22
CA ILE A 325 -11.80 -15.56 -15.66
C ILE A 325 -12.44 -15.97 -14.33
N SER A 326 -12.05 -15.29 -13.25
CA SER A 326 -12.58 -15.53 -11.90
C SER A 326 -14.11 -15.40 -11.88
N PRO A 327 -14.87 -16.26 -11.17
CA PRO A 327 -16.31 -16.11 -11.02
C PRO A 327 -16.74 -14.75 -10.46
N LEU A 328 -15.90 -14.11 -9.64
CA LEU A 328 -16.12 -12.74 -9.15
C LEU A 328 -16.08 -11.68 -10.27
N CYS A 329 -15.42 -11.96 -11.38
CA CYS A 329 -15.39 -11.07 -12.54
C CYS A 329 -16.67 -11.13 -13.37
N LEU A 330 -17.34 -12.28 -13.39
CA LEU A 330 -18.61 -12.47 -14.07
C LEU A 330 -19.78 -11.97 -13.22
N ASP A 331 -19.72 -12.19 -11.91
CA ASP A 331 -20.70 -11.71 -10.95
C ASP A 331 -19.99 -11.14 -9.71
N PRO A 332 -19.78 -9.82 -9.65
CA PRO A 332 -19.03 -9.17 -8.57
C PRO A 332 -19.84 -8.98 -7.29
N LYS A 333 -21.03 -9.58 -7.17
CA LYS A 333 -21.80 -9.63 -5.93
C LYS A 333 -21.15 -10.61 -4.95
N PHE A 334 -21.07 -10.20 -3.69
CA PHE A 334 -20.48 -10.98 -2.60
C PHE A 334 -21.18 -10.63 -1.27
N ASP A 335 -21.06 -11.51 -0.28
CA ASP A 335 -21.71 -11.39 1.03
C ASP A 335 -20.95 -10.44 1.95
N ALA A 336 -19.62 -10.56 1.98
CA ALA A 336 -18.79 -9.74 2.85
C ALA A 336 -17.45 -9.38 2.24
N ILE A 337 -16.86 -8.30 2.71
CA ILE A 337 -15.50 -7.91 2.38
C ILE A 337 -14.79 -7.37 3.62
N ILE A 338 -13.60 -7.88 3.90
CA ILE A 338 -12.79 -7.43 5.04
C ILE A 338 -11.33 -7.27 4.63
N VAL A 339 -10.58 -6.53 5.45
CA VAL A 339 -9.13 -6.43 5.34
C VAL A 339 -8.49 -7.05 6.56
N ILE A 340 -7.59 -7.99 6.35
CA ILE A 340 -6.76 -8.57 7.41
C ILE A 340 -5.32 -8.29 7.03
N ASP A 341 -4.58 -7.68 7.96
CA ASP A 341 -3.24 -7.17 7.70
C ASP A 341 -3.26 -6.16 6.54
N ASP A 342 -3.03 -6.56 5.29
CA ASP A 342 -3.22 -5.71 4.08
C ASP A 342 -3.99 -6.41 2.95
N ASP A 343 -4.44 -7.64 3.16
CA ASP A 343 -5.10 -8.41 2.12
C ASP A 343 -6.61 -8.27 2.27
N THR A 344 -7.26 -8.12 1.13
CA THR A 344 -8.72 -8.02 1.05
C THR A 344 -9.27 -9.43 0.88
N TYR A 345 -10.12 -9.86 1.81
CA TYR A 345 -10.84 -11.13 1.73
C TYR A 345 -12.28 -10.85 1.35
N ILE A 346 -12.72 -11.45 0.25
CA ILE A 346 -14.05 -11.29 -0.33
C ILE A 346 -14.78 -12.63 -0.17
N PHE A 347 -15.89 -12.62 0.54
CA PHE A 347 -16.67 -13.81 0.86
C PHE A 347 -17.87 -13.88 -0.07
N LYS A 348 -17.98 -14.97 -0.83
CA LYS A 348 -19.09 -15.21 -1.73
C LYS A 348 -19.53 -16.66 -1.59
N ASP A 349 -20.78 -16.84 -1.21
CA ASP A 349 -21.40 -18.13 -0.92
C ASP A 349 -20.58 -18.89 0.14
N THR A 350 -19.96 -20.01 -0.25
CA THR A 350 -19.13 -20.83 0.64
C THR A 350 -17.63 -20.57 0.50
N LEU A 351 -17.27 -19.66 -0.38
CA LEU A 351 -15.90 -19.42 -0.81
C LEU A 351 -15.41 -18.08 -0.28
N VAL A 352 -14.14 -18.07 0.11
CA VAL A 352 -13.40 -16.83 0.29
C VAL A 352 -12.40 -16.70 -0.85
N TYR A 353 -12.31 -15.49 -1.36
CA TYR A 353 -11.39 -15.03 -2.36
C TYR A 353 -10.40 -14.10 -1.66
N ARG A 354 -9.10 -14.30 -1.82
CA ARG A 354 -8.10 -13.39 -1.28
C ARG A 354 -7.50 -12.56 -2.40
N ARG A 355 -7.54 -11.26 -2.19
CA ARG A 355 -6.85 -10.29 -3.03
C ARG A 355 -5.73 -9.66 -2.21
N SER A 356 -4.51 -10.03 -2.55
CA SER A 356 -3.34 -9.30 -2.08
C SER A 356 -3.27 -7.91 -2.73
N LYS A 357 -2.31 -7.08 -2.35
CA LYS A 357 -2.12 -5.75 -2.96
C LYS A 357 -1.99 -5.78 -4.49
N LEU A 358 -1.60 -6.93 -5.06
CA LEU A 358 -1.17 -7.09 -6.45
C LEU A 358 -2.19 -7.76 -7.39
N ALA A 359 -2.98 -8.72 -6.89
CA ALA A 359 -3.99 -9.42 -7.68
C ALA A 359 -4.88 -10.30 -6.80
N MET A 360 -5.86 -10.94 -7.41
CA MET A 360 -6.45 -12.16 -6.85
C MET A 360 -5.36 -13.22 -6.72
N ASP A 361 -5.21 -13.82 -5.54
CA ASP A 361 -4.25 -14.89 -5.31
C ASP A 361 -4.69 -16.16 -6.06
N TYR A 362 -3.76 -16.80 -6.76
CA TYR A 362 -4.04 -18.00 -7.59
C TYR A 362 -4.49 -19.21 -6.76
N ASP A 363 -4.02 -19.32 -5.51
CA ASP A 363 -4.41 -20.40 -4.59
C ASP A 363 -5.83 -20.22 -4.03
N TYR A 364 -6.57 -19.20 -4.48
CA TYR A 364 -7.94 -18.90 -4.10
C TYR A 364 -8.86 -18.98 -5.33
N PRO A 365 -10.17 -19.27 -5.17
CA PRO A 365 -10.91 -19.33 -3.91
C PRO A 365 -10.65 -20.59 -3.06
N LYS A 366 -10.87 -20.46 -1.74
CA LYS A 366 -10.86 -21.58 -0.77
C LYS A 366 -12.17 -21.59 0.01
N ALA A 367 -12.54 -22.72 0.62
CA ALA A 367 -13.68 -22.75 1.51
C ALA A 367 -13.42 -21.84 2.72
N ILE A 368 -14.46 -21.13 3.17
CA ILE A 368 -14.36 -20.22 4.33
C ILE A 368 -13.78 -20.93 5.56
N ARG A 369 -14.19 -22.19 5.79
CA ARG A 369 -13.74 -23.02 6.93
C ARG A 369 -12.29 -23.46 6.83
N ASP A 370 -11.74 -23.63 5.65
CA ASP A 370 -10.33 -24.01 5.49
C ASP A 370 -9.39 -22.86 5.86
N VAL A 371 -9.85 -21.62 5.68
CA VAL A 371 -9.08 -20.41 5.95
C VAL A 371 -9.31 -19.90 7.37
N PHE A 372 -10.56 -19.89 7.85
CA PHE A 372 -10.95 -19.27 9.11
C PHE A 372 -11.52 -20.23 10.15
N GLY A 373 -11.70 -21.50 9.79
CA GLY A 373 -12.33 -22.52 10.63
C GLY A 373 -11.35 -23.42 11.39
N ARG A 374 -10.04 -23.16 11.33
CA ARG A 374 -9.06 -23.95 12.09
C ARG A 374 -9.22 -23.67 13.59
N TRP A 375 -9.63 -24.69 14.33
CA TRP A 375 -9.79 -24.70 15.77
C TRP A 375 -8.86 -25.74 16.39
N GLU A 376 -8.12 -25.39 17.44
CA GLU A 376 -7.11 -26.26 18.06
C GLU A 376 -7.70 -27.25 19.09
N GLY A 377 -9.00 -27.16 19.42
CA GLY A 377 -9.63 -27.93 20.50
C GLY A 377 -10.69 -28.97 20.09
N GLY A 378 -10.74 -29.43 18.84
CA GLY A 378 -11.60 -30.56 18.40
C GLY A 378 -12.97 -30.21 17.76
N ILE A 379 -13.70 -31.25 17.33
CA ILE A 379 -14.72 -31.26 16.24
C ILE A 379 -15.97 -30.36 16.44
N TRP A 380 -16.17 -29.70 17.58
CA TRP A 380 -17.47 -29.12 17.96
C TRP A 380 -17.66 -27.61 17.70
N GLN A 381 -16.65 -26.90 17.19
CA GLN A 381 -16.78 -25.47 16.89
C GLN A 381 -16.28 -25.19 15.48
N THR A 382 -17.20 -24.92 14.56
CA THR A 382 -16.88 -24.63 13.17
C THR A 382 -17.58 -23.37 12.72
N LEU A 383 -16.85 -22.53 12.00
CA LEU A 383 -17.41 -21.38 11.28
C LEU A 383 -18.47 -21.88 10.29
N PRO A 384 -19.60 -21.16 10.07
CA PRO A 384 -20.59 -21.59 9.09
C PRO A 384 -19.97 -21.61 7.69
N ASP A 385 -20.51 -22.48 6.82
CA ASP A 385 -20.01 -22.60 5.45
C ASP A 385 -20.22 -21.31 4.67
N HIS A 386 -21.22 -20.49 5.02
CA HIS A 386 -21.55 -19.21 4.41
C HIS A 386 -21.90 -18.18 5.50
N ILE A 387 -21.58 -16.91 5.27
CA ILE A 387 -21.76 -15.81 6.24
C ILE A 387 -22.73 -14.76 5.67
N ASP A 388 -23.26 -13.89 6.53
CA ASP A 388 -24.03 -12.72 6.07
C ASP A 388 -23.14 -11.49 5.93
N THR A 389 -22.26 -11.25 6.91
CA THR A 389 -21.27 -10.16 6.86
C THR A 389 -20.11 -10.48 7.81
N ALA A 390 -19.04 -9.67 7.75
CA ALA A 390 -17.91 -9.79 8.66
C ALA A 390 -17.35 -8.40 9.04
N LEU A 391 -16.88 -8.27 10.28
CA LEU A 391 -16.30 -7.05 10.84
C LEU A 391 -14.88 -7.32 11.30
N VAL A 392 -13.97 -6.41 11.00
CA VAL A 392 -12.63 -6.38 11.60
C VAL A 392 -12.57 -5.21 12.56
N TRP A 393 -12.35 -5.50 13.84
CA TRP A 393 -12.21 -4.47 14.87
C TRP A 393 -10.79 -3.89 14.91
N PRO A 394 -10.58 -2.71 15.53
CA PRO A 394 -9.27 -2.08 15.62
C PRO A 394 -8.19 -2.94 16.29
N ASN A 395 -8.59 -3.89 17.15
CA ASN A 395 -7.70 -4.86 17.79
C ASN A 395 -7.43 -6.12 16.93
N GLN A 396 -7.79 -6.10 15.65
CA GLN A 396 -7.64 -7.20 14.68
C GLN A 396 -8.45 -8.47 15.01
N ASN A 397 -9.40 -8.40 15.94
CA ASN A 397 -10.40 -9.44 16.08
C ASN A 397 -11.38 -9.37 14.90
N ILE A 398 -11.73 -10.53 14.38
CA ILE A 398 -12.67 -10.65 13.26
C ILE A 398 -13.95 -11.28 13.79
N PHE A 399 -15.08 -10.66 13.46
CA PHE A 399 -16.41 -11.13 13.84
C PHE A 399 -17.15 -11.51 12.57
N PHE A 400 -17.54 -12.78 12.48
CA PHE A 400 -18.36 -13.30 11.39
C PHE A 400 -19.80 -13.40 11.85
N PHE A 401 -20.73 -12.87 11.07
CA PHE A 401 -22.15 -12.82 11.44
C PHE A 401 -22.96 -13.77 10.56
N LYS A 402 -23.87 -14.54 11.17
CA LYS A 402 -24.83 -15.38 10.47
C LYS A 402 -26.15 -15.49 11.22
N GLY A 403 -27.21 -14.97 10.63
CA GLY A 403 -28.52 -14.82 11.25
C GLY A 403 -28.39 -14.07 12.57
N LYS A 404 -28.90 -14.66 13.65
CA LYS A 404 -28.82 -14.11 15.00
C LYS A 404 -27.49 -14.38 15.74
N HIS A 405 -26.54 -15.06 15.11
CA HIS A 405 -25.32 -15.51 15.74
C HIS A 405 -24.08 -14.81 15.18
N TYR A 406 -23.02 -14.77 15.99
CA TYR A 406 -21.71 -14.36 15.54
C TYR A 406 -20.60 -15.26 16.07
N TRP A 407 -19.51 -15.34 15.33
CA TRP A 407 -18.28 -16.06 15.67
C TRP A 407 -17.14 -15.06 15.73
N LYS A 408 -16.16 -15.31 16.60
CA LYS A 408 -14.95 -14.50 16.69
C LYS A 408 -13.74 -15.33 16.28
N THR A 409 -12.87 -14.74 15.46
CA THR A 409 -11.53 -15.27 15.21
C THR A 409 -10.48 -14.25 15.66
N ILE A 410 -9.32 -14.76 16.09
CA ILE A 410 -8.09 -13.98 16.22
C ILE A 410 -7.23 -14.36 15.01
N ARG A 411 -7.05 -13.42 14.08
CA ARG A 411 -6.52 -13.71 12.73
C ARG A 411 -7.35 -14.83 12.07
N PHE A 412 -6.75 -16.00 11.87
CA PHE A 412 -7.35 -17.15 11.19
C PHE A 412 -7.82 -18.26 12.16
N GLN A 413 -7.68 -18.04 13.47
CA GLN A 413 -8.03 -19.04 14.48
C GLN A 413 -9.37 -18.72 15.12
N LEU A 414 -10.32 -19.65 15.01
CA LEU A 414 -11.61 -19.58 15.67
C LEU A 414 -11.41 -19.56 17.19
N GLN A 415 -12.21 -18.77 17.91
CA GLN A 415 -12.11 -18.65 19.36
C GLN A 415 -13.13 -19.56 20.07
N ALA A 416 -12.77 -19.99 21.28
CA ALA A 416 -13.61 -20.82 22.13
C ALA A 416 -14.89 -20.08 22.55
N GLY A 417 -16.00 -20.81 22.68
CA GLY A 417 -17.25 -20.26 23.23
C GLY A 417 -18.06 -19.42 22.22
N TYR A 418 -17.88 -19.71 20.93
CA TYR A 418 -18.66 -19.21 19.81
C TYR A 418 -19.31 -20.38 19.04
N PRO A 419 -20.46 -20.18 18.36
CA PRO A 419 -21.18 -18.91 18.19
C PRO A 419 -21.80 -18.36 19.48
N ARG A 420 -21.98 -17.04 19.51
CA ARG A 420 -22.79 -16.34 20.52
C ARG A 420 -23.94 -15.60 19.84
N LEU A 421 -24.98 -15.24 20.59
CA LEU A 421 -26.04 -14.39 20.05
C LEU A 421 -25.51 -12.97 19.86
N ILE A 422 -25.89 -12.31 18.77
CA ILE A 422 -25.49 -10.91 18.52
C ILE A 422 -25.88 -10.01 19.71
N SER A 423 -27.05 -10.26 20.31
CA SER A 423 -27.53 -9.62 21.54
C SER A 423 -26.54 -9.68 22.71
N ASP A 424 -25.73 -10.73 22.82
CA ASP A 424 -24.85 -10.92 23.97
C ASP A 424 -23.59 -10.05 23.87
N GLY A 425 -23.11 -9.82 22.64
CA GLY A 425 -21.87 -9.08 22.35
C GLY A 425 -22.07 -7.67 21.80
N PHE A 426 -23.25 -7.38 21.25
CA PHE A 426 -23.64 -6.13 20.59
C PHE A 426 -25.07 -5.78 21.02
N ARG A 427 -25.22 -5.50 22.31
CA ARG A 427 -26.49 -5.19 22.99
C ARG A 427 -27.19 -4.01 22.31
N GLY A 428 -28.52 -4.05 22.28
CA GLY A 428 -29.32 -2.99 21.66
C GLY A 428 -29.47 -3.12 20.14
N LEU A 429 -28.73 -4.02 19.48
CA LEU A 429 -29.10 -4.47 18.13
C LEU A 429 -30.39 -5.29 18.16
N ASP A 430 -30.68 -6.00 19.25
CA ASP A 430 -31.80 -6.92 19.43
C ASP A 430 -33.03 -6.31 20.12
N GLU A 431 -32.83 -5.28 20.96
CA GLU A 431 -33.86 -4.71 21.85
C GLU A 431 -34.99 -3.96 21.13
N GLN A 432 -34.86 -3.62 19.85
CA GLN A 432 -35.88 -2.85 19.12
C GLN A 432 -36.89 -3.71 18.33
N HIS A 433 -36.94 -5.05 18.50
CA HIS A 433 -37.81 -5.98 17.73
C HIS A 433 -37.66 -5.94 16.19
N PHE A 434 -36.85 -5.04 15.64
CA PHE A 434 -36.62 -4.86 14.20
C PHE A 434 -35.47 -5.70 13.63
N PHE A 435 -34.61 -6.25 14.50
CA PHE A 435 -33.43 -7.02 14.08
C PHE A 435 -33.68 -8.54 14.15
N THR A 436 -34.68 -9.00 13.41
CA THR A 436 -34.95 -10.42 13.18
C THR A 436 -34.45 -10.81 11.80
N GLY A 437 -33.13 -10.76 11.57
CA GLY A 437 -32.63 -11.03 10.22
C GLY A 437 -31.13 -11.01 10.03
N ARG A 438 -30.75 -11.06 8.76
CA ARG A 438 -29.36 -11.03 8.29
C ARG A 438 -28.86 -9.57 8.28
N LEU A 439 -27.62 -9.37 8.69
CA LEU A 439 -26.91 -8.10 8.50
C LEU A 439 -26.47 -7.96 7.05
N ASP A 440 -26.56 -6.76 6.49
CA ASP A 440 -26.01 -6.47 5.17
C ASP A 440 -24.55 -6.00 5.27
N ALA A 441 -24.18 -5.17 6.26
CA ALA A 441 -22.80 -4.74 6.45
C ALA A 441 -22.43 -4.52 7.92
N ALA A 442 -21.15 -4.72 8.26
CA ALA A 442 -20.58 -4.36 9.55
C ALA A 442 -19.15 -3.82 9.35
N PHE A 443 -18.88 -2.59 9.80
CA PHE A 443 -17.60 -1.92 9.51
C PHE A 443 -17.20 -0.91 10.58
N VAL A 444 -15.91 -0.56 10.62
CA VAL A 444 -15.40 0.58 11.39
C VAL A 444 -15.38 1.81 10.49
N TYR A 445 -16.06 2.88 10.88
CA TYR A 445 -16.15 4.07 10.05
C TYR A 445 -14.91 4.95 10.15
N SER A 446 -14.38 5.40 9.02
CA SER A 446 -13.12 6.16 8.97
C SER A 446 -13.15 7.53 9.64
N ARG A 447 -14.34 8.10 9.88
CA ARG A 447 -14.46 9.45 10.44
C ARG A 447 -14.23 9.48 11.96
N ASP A 448 -14.91 8.60 12.67
CA ASP A 448 -14.97 8.59 14.14
C ASP A 448 -14.42 7.30 14.75
N ASN A 449 -13.97 6.37 13.90
CA ASN A 449 -13.44 5.07 14.28
C ASN A 449 -14.42 4.23 15.11
N GLN A 450 -15.73 4.53 15.02
CA GLN A 450 -16.79 3.78 15.67
C GLN A 450 -17.24 2.59 14.81
N THR A 451 -17.89 1.62 15.44
CA THR A 451 -18.41 0.43 14.74
C THR A 451 -19.85 0.67 14.29
N TYR A 452 -20.13 0.34 13.04
CA TYR A 452 -21.44 0.53 12.42
C TYR A 452 -21.98 -0.77 11.84
N PHE A 453 -23.30 -0.93 11.92
CA PHE A 453 -24.03 -2.05 11.36
C PHE A 453 -25.10 -1.54 10.40
N VAL A 454 -25.26 -2.20 9.26
CA VAL A 454 -26.27 -1.87 8.25
C VAL A 454 -27.18 -3.07 8.03
N LYS A 455 -28.49 -2.78 8.02
CA LYS A 455 -29.53 -3.72 7.65
C LYS A 455 -30.63 -2.97 6.93
N ASP A 456 -30.99 -3.46 5.75
CA ASP A 456 -31.96 -2.89 4.84
C ASP A 456 -31.62 -1.42 4.52
N ALA A 457 -32.46 -0.48 4.93
CA ALA A 457 -32.27 0.96 4.70
C ALA A 457 -31.69 1.70 5.92
N MET A 458 -31.33 0.98 6.98
CA MET A 458 -31.00 1.53 8.29
C MET A 458 -29.55 1.24 8.67
N VAL A 459 -28.95 2.19 9.39
CA VAL A 459 -27.62 2.08 9.98
C VAL A 459 -27.70 2.28 11.49
N TRP A 460 -26.94 1.49 12.25
CA TRP A 460 -26.78 1.57 13.70
C TRP A 460 -25.32 1.86 14.04
N ARG A 461 -25.06 2.66 15.07
CA ARG A 461 -23.71 2.91 15.59
C ARG A 461 -23.57 2.32 16.99
N LEU A 462 -22.54 1.51 17.18
CA LEU A 462 -22.20 0.92 18.46
C LEU A 462 -21.56 1.96 19.38
N ASN A 463 -22.04 2.02 20.61
CA ASN A 463 -21.47 2.82 21.67
C ASN A 463 -20.21 2.12 22.23
N MET A 464 -19.06 2.77 22.03
CA MET A 464 -17.76 2.31 22.51
C MET A 464 -17.35 2.95 23.85
N ASN A 465 -18.22 3.75 24.47
CA ASN A 465 -18.00 4.28 25.82
C ASN A 465 -17.96 3.12 26.82
N VAL A 466 -16.95 3.11 27.70
CA VAL A 466 -16.73 2.05 28.70
C VAL A 466 -17.96 1.82 29.58
N GLU A 467 -18.73 2.87 29.89
CA GLU A 467 -19.94 2.78 30.71
C GLU A 467 -21.14 2.14 29.99
N PHE A 468 -21.19 2.26 28.67
CA PHE A 468 -22.27 1.76 27.82
C PHE A 468 -21.74 0.77 26.77
N ALA A 469 -20.61 0.13 27.06
CA ALA A 469 -19.86 -0.62 26.07
C ALA A 469 -20.70 -1.73 25.49
N GLY A 470 -20.90 -1.66 24.17
CA GLY A 470 -21.68 -2.65 23.44
C GLY A 470 -23.16 -2.32 23.27
N THR A 471 -23.67 -1.16 23.71
CA THR A 471 -25.03 -0.69 23.38
C THR A 471 -25.07 0.09 22.06
N ILE A 472 -26.26 0.50 21.58
CA ILE A 472 -26.41 1.40 20.42
C ILE A 472 -26.54 2.85 20.89
N ASP A 473 -25.93 3.77 20.16
CA ASP A 473 -26.04 5.20 20.43
C ASP A 473 -27.45 5.75 20.24
N VAL A 474 -27.82 6.71 21.08
CA VAL A 474 -29.19 7.28 21.17
C VAL A 474 -29.70 7.86 19.84
N ASP A 475 -28.83 8.39 18.99
CA ASP A 475 -29.18 9.00 17.70
C ASP A 475 -29.33 7.97 16.55
N TYR A 476 -29.31 6.66 16.88
CA TYR A 476 -29.39 5.56 15.92
C TYR A 476 -30.58 4.63 16.25
N PRO A 477 -31.21 4.02 15.24
CA PRO A 477 -30.76 3.97 13.84
C PRO A 477 -31.11 5.19 12.98
N GLN A 478 -30.34 5.38 11.89
CA GLN A 478 -30.60 6.39 10.87
C GLN A 478 -30.84 5.76 9.50
N PHE A 479 -31.54 6.47 8.61
CA PHE A 479 -31.67 6.06 7.21
C PHE A 479 -30.34 6.23 6.47
N VAL A 480 -29.85 5.15 5.85
CA VAL A 480 -28.59 5.13 5.09
C VAL A 480 -28.59 6.19 3.98
N ALA A 481 -29.71 6.37 3.27
CA ALA A 481 -29.82 7.36 2.21
C ALA A 481 -29.63 8.80 2.68
N ARG A 482 -30.08 9.12 3.90
CA ARG A 482 -29.85 10.43 4.51
C ARG A 482 -28.45 10.55 5.09
N TRP A 483 -27.93 9.46 5.64
CA TRP A 483 -26.63 9.41 6.31
C TRP A 483 -25.44 9.45 5.35
N LEU A 484 -25.51 8.75 4.21
CA LEU A 484 -24.45 8.68 3.19
C LEU A 484 -24.73 9.49 1.93
N HIS A 485 -25.95 10.00 1.75
CA HIS A 485 -26.39 10.52 0.45
C HIS A 485 -26.29 9.48 -0.69
N ILE A 486 -26.41 8.19 -0.34
CA ILE A 486 -26.44 7.06 -1.29
C ILE A 486 -27.85 6.49 -1.32
N GLY A 487 -28.55 6.61 -2.45
CA GLY A 487 -29.92 6.12 -2.62
C GLY A 487 -30.04 4.61 -2.84
N GLU A 488 -28.92 3.88 -2.92
CA GLU A 488 -28.89 2.44 -3.13
C GLU A 488 -28.74 1.64 -1.83
N LYS A 489 -29.14 0.36 -1.86
CA LYS A 489 -28.95 -0.57 -0.75
C LYS A 489 -27.47 -0.92 -0.60
N ILE A 490 -26.92 -0.70 0.60
CA ILE A 490 -25.56 -1.13 0.91
C ILE A 490 -25.58 -2.62 1.24
N THR A 491 -24.79 -3.37 0.48
CA THR A 491 -24.64 -4.84 0.57
C THR A 491 -23.37 -5.27 1.26
N SER A 492 -22.38 -4.36 1.38
CA SER A 492 -21.18 -4.59 2.18
C SER A 492 -20.44 -3.27 2.38
N ALA A 493 -19.56 -3.21 3.37
CA ALA A 493 -18.74 -2.04 3.62
C ALA A 493 -17.45 -2.42 4.36
N LEU A 494 -16.39 -1.66 4.13
CA LEU A 494 -15.17 -1.76 4.92
C LEU A 494 -14.43 -0.43 4.97
N GLN A 495 -13.63 -0.25 6.03
CA GLN A 495 -12.49 0.65 5.95
C GLN A 495 -11.35 -0.08 5.26
N TRP A 496 -10.95 0.43 4.09
CA TRP A 496 -9.86 -0.18 3.33
C TRP A 496 -8.50 0.32 3.82
N ILE A 497 -7.42 -0.32 3.37
CA ILE A 497 -6.03 -0.04 3.79
C ILE A 497 -5.58 1.42 3.63
N ASN A 498 -6.29 2.21 2.83
CA ASN A 498 -6.03 3.64 2.65
C ASN A 498 -6.72 4.53 3.69
N GLY A 499 -7.36 3.94 4.71
CA GLY A 499 -8.08 4.64 5.76
C GLY A 499 -9.41 5.26 5.32
N ARG A 500 -9.91 4.96 4.12
CA ARG A 500 -11.23 5.40 3.65
C ARG A 500 -12.26 4.30 3.78
N THR A 501 -13.50 4.69 4.04
CA THR A 501 -14.64 3.78 4.05
C THR A 501 -15.16 3.60 2.63
N TYR A 502 -15.34 2.35 2.23
CA TYR A 502 -15.93 1.97 0.95
C TYR A 502 -17.25 1.25 1.21
N PHE A 503 -18.26 1.64 0.44
CA PHE A 503 -19.60 1.08 0.50
C PHE A 503 -19.90 0.37 -0.82
N PHE A 504 -20.41 -0.85 -0.76
CA PHE A 504 -20.67 -1.70 -1.91
C PHE A 504 -22.17 -1.88 -2.09
N SER A 505 -22.64 -1.71 -3.32
CA SER A 505 -24.03 -1.88 -3.72
C SER A 505 -24.05 -2.68 -5.02
N TYR A 506 -24.52 -3.92 -4.94
CA TYR A 506 -24.65 -4.82 -6.09
C TYR A 506 -23.35 -4.96 -6.92
N GLN A 507 -23.28 -4.29 -8.08
CA GLN A 507 -22.13 -4.36 -9.01
C GLN A 507 -21.17 -3.17 -8.85
N ASN A 508 -21.50 -2.24 -7.96
CA ASN A 508 -20.86 -0.94 -7.84
C ASN A 508 -20.34 -0.71 -6.43
N TYR A 509 -19.37 0.20 -6.30
CA TYR A 509 -18.91 0.67 -5.02
C TYR A 509 -18.70 2.19 -5.01
N TYR A 510 -18.78 2.75 -3.81
CA TYR A 510 -18.62 4.15 -3.49
C TYR A 510 -17.43 4.30 -2.55
N ARG A 511 -16.64 5.34 -2.74
CA ARG A 511 -15.60 5.74 -1.79
C ARG A 511 -16.07 6.97 -1.04
N TYR A 512 -16.09 6.91 0.28
CA TYR A 512 -16.63 8.00 1.09
C TYR A 512 -15.52 8.97 1.53
N ASP A 513 -15.77 10.26 1.35
CA ASP A 513 -14.95 11.32 1.90
C ASP A 513 -15.43 11.64 3.32
N HIS A 514 -14.67 11.18 4.32
CA HIS A 514 -14.99 11.40 5.72
C HIS A 514 -14.78 12.85 6.17
N ILE A 515 -14.03 13.67 5.41
CA ILE A 515 -13.78 15.08 5.71
C ILE A 515 -14.98 15.91 5.26
N ASN A 516 -15.43 15.68 4.02
CA ASN A 516 -16.46 16.48 3.38
C ASN A 516 -17.85 15.83 3.42
N HIS A 517 -18.01 14.69 4.09
CA HIS A 517 -19.30 14.03 4.34
C HIS A 517 -20.13 13.72 3.08
N HIS A 518 -19.48 13.27 2.02
CA HIS A 518 -20.17 12.83 0.82
C HIS A 518 -19.39 11.73 0.11
N VAL A 519 -20.04 11.09 -0.85
CA VAL A 519 -19.36 10.23 -1.82
C VAL A 519 -18.34 11.08 -2.57
N GLU A 520 -17.08 10.68 -2.54
CA GLU A 520 -16.00 11.51 -3.05
C GLU A 520 -16.16 11.87 -4.53
N ASP A 521 -16.07 13.16 -4.82
CA ASP A 521 -16.05 13.65 -6.19
C ASP A 521 -14.63 13.51 -6.77
N SER A 522 -14.40 12.47 -7.56
CA SER A 522 -13.10 12.20 -8.20
C SER A 522 -13.32 11.67 -9.61
N TYR A 523 -12.41 11.93 -10.55
CA TYR A 523 -12.53 11.38 -11.89
C TYR A 523 -11.78 10.03 -12.04
N PRO A 524 -12.42 8.97 -12.57
CA PRO A 524 -13.85 8.87 -12.93
C PRO A 524 -14.77 8.85 -11.71
N THR A 525 -15.99 9.41 -11.82
CA THR A 525 -16.91 9.58 -10.68
C THR A 525 -17.33 8.25 -10.05
N TYR A 526 -17.75 8.30 -8.79
CA TYR A 526 -18.42 7.18 -8.13
C TYR A 526 -19.93 7.26 -8.37
N PRO A 527 -20.66 6.13 -8.41
CA PRO A 527 -20.18 4.76 -8.19
C PRO A 527 -19.27 4.24 -9.30
N ARG A 528 -18.37 3.32 -8.94
CA ARG A 528 -17.52 2.59 -9.90
C ARG A 528 -17.82 1.11 -9.90
N SER A 529 -17.67 0.47 -11.06
CA SER A 529 -17.85 -0.97 -11.22
C SER A 529 -16.85 -1.75 -10.35
N ILE A 530 -17.35 -2.72 -9.58
CA ILE A 530 -16.52 -3.61 -8.75
C ILE A 530 -15.63 -4.47 -9.65
N SER A 531 -16.18 -5.07 -10.72
CA SER A 531 -15.41 -5.96 -11.60
C SER A 531 -14.26 -5.23 -12.30
N GLU A 532 -14.52 -4.03 -12.82
CA GLU A 532 -13.53 -3.25 -13.56
C GLU A 532 -12.53 -2.54 -12.62
N TRP A 533 -13.01 -1.86 -11.58
CA TRP A 533 -12.17 -0.96 -10.79
C TRP A 533 -11.62 -1.60 -9.52
N TRP A 534 -12.40 -2.46 -8.87
CA TRP A 534 -11.98 -3.13 -7.64
C TRP A 534 -11.19 -4.40 -7.94
N LEU A 535 -11.80 -5.32 -8.69
CA LEU A 535 -11.26 -6.64 -9.05
C LEU A 535 -10.26 -6.56 -10.21
N GLN A 536 -10.38 -5.56 -11.10
CA GLN A 536 -9.58 -5.39 -12.32
C GLN A 536 -9.62 -6.63 -13.21
N CYS A 537 -10.83 -7.06 -13.52
CA CYS A 537 -11.07 -8.12 -14.48
C CYS A 537 -10.61 -7.67 -15.87
N GLU A 538 -9.80 -8.49 -16.54
CA GLU A 538 -9.40 -8.24 -17.92
C GLU A 538 -10.64 -8.29 -18.82
N GLN A 539 -10.84 -7.26 -19.63
CA GLN A 539 -11.85 -7.31 -20.69
C GLN A 539 -11.26 -8.10 -21.86
N GLU A 540 -11.98 -9.12 -22.33
CA GLU A 540 -11.61 -9.81 -23.57
C GLU A 540 -11.50 -8.78 -24.69
N GLN A 541 -10.29 -8.64 -25.24
CA GLN A 541 -10.11 -8.06 -26.57
C GLN A 541 -10.77 -9.04 -27.54
N VAL A 542 -12.03 -8.79 -27.89
CA VAL A 542 -12.69 -9.51 -28.96
C VAL A 542 -11.80 -9.38 -30.20
N PRO A 543 -11.29 -10.48 -30.79
CA PRO A 543 -10.57 -10.40 -32.04
C PRO A 543 -11.51 -9.79 -33.07
N THR A 544 -11.19 -8.60 -33.58
CA THR A 544 -11.89 -8.05 -34.74
C THR A 544 -11.54 -8.94 -35.93
N THR A 545 -12.34 -9.99 -36.14
CA THR A 545 -12.43 -10.63 -37.45
C THR A 545 -12.84 -9.55 -38.42
N SER A 546 -12.02 -9.35 -39.43
CA SER A 546 -12.29 -8.45 -40.55
C SER A 546 -13.58 -8.88 -41.25
N THR A 547 -14.72 -8.35 -40.81
CA THR A 547 -15.87 -8.15 -41.67
C THR A 547 -15.74 -6.78 -42.29
N ASP A 548 -15.50 -6.82 -43.59
CA ASP A 548 -15.61 -5.69 -44.52
C ASP A 548 -16.90 -4.91 -44.26
N TYR A 549 -16.74 -3.67 -43.79
CA TYR A 549 -17.79 -2.65 -43.75
C TYR A 549 -17.39 -1.49 -44.67
N SER A 550 -17.15 -1.79 -45.95
CA SER A 550 -17.57 -0.85 -46.98
C SER A 550 -19.10 -0.75 -46.91
N HIS A 551 -19.61 0.48 -46.74
CA HIS A 551 -20.99 0.83 -46.35
C HIS A 551 -21.30 0.80 -44.84
N ILE A 552 -20.87 1.83 -44.10
CA ILE A 552 -21.72 2.70 -43.27
C ILE A 552 -20.83 3.85 -42.78
N SER A 553 -20.65 4.85 -43.64
CA SER A 553 -20.01 6.12 -43.29
C SER A 553 -20.82 7.28 -43.82
N ARG A 554 -21.90 7.64 -43.11
CA ARG A 554 -22.53 8.96 -43.28
C ARG A 554 -23.31 9.50 -42.07
N TRP A 555 -23.63 8.70 -41.05
CA TRP A 555 -24.47 9.16 -39.93
C TRP A 555 -23.75 9.39 -38.59
N LYS A 556 -22.49 8.95 -38.41
CA LYS A 556 -21.70 9.27 -37.21
C LYS A 556 -21.12 10.69 -37.18
N ARG A 557 -21.14 11.45 -38.30
CA ARG A 557 -20.79 12.89 -38.31
C ARG A 557 -21.98 13.81 -38.02
N ALA A 558 -23.22 13.32 -38.07
CA ALA A 558 -24.40 14.13 -37.77
C ALA A 558 -24.69 14.21 -36.25
N ALA A 559 -24.44 13.13 -35.51
CA ALA A 559 -24.68 13.10 -34.06
C ALA A 559 -23.71 13.98 -33.26
N LEU A 560 -22.46 14.12 -33.70
CA LEU A 560 -21.44 14.97 -33.05
C LEU A 560 -21.63 16.48 -33.30
N ILE A 561 -22.52 16.88 -34.20
CA ILE A 561 -22.87 18.29 -34.45
C ILE A 561 -24.10 18.70 -33.62
N PHE A 562 -24.88 17.74 -33.10
CA PHE A 562 -26.09 18.03 -32.33
C PHE A 562 -25.80 18.30 -30.84
N GLU A 563 -24.79 17.65 -30.25
CA GLU A 563 -24.42 17.87 -28.85
C GLU A 563 -23.67 19.20 -28.60
N SER A 564 -23.05 19.81 -29.62
CA SER A 564 -22.41 21.13 -29.46
C SER A 564 -23.39 22.31 -29.53
N ASN A 565 -24.67 22.08 -29.85
CA ASN A 565 -25.68 23.13 -29.98
C ASN A 565 -26.68 23.20 -28.81
N LEU A 566 -26.72 22.20 -27.92
CA LEU A 566 -27.59 22.21 -26.74
C LEU A 566 -27.00 23.04 -25.58
N THR A 567 -25.68 23.30 -25.56
CA THR A 567 -25.03 24.15 -24.54
C THR A 567 -25.16 25.66 -24.80
N ASN A 568 -25.91 26.08 -25.83
CA ASN A 568 -26.11 27.49 -26.18
C ASN A 568 -27.56 27.99 -26.00
N ILE A 569 -28.44 27.18 -25.39
CA ILE A 569 -29.88 27.53 -25.23
C ILE A 569 -30.23 28.01 -23.81
N ASP A 570 -29.29 28.00 -22.86
CA ASP A 570 -29.53 28.56 -21.51
C ASP A 570 -29.23 30.07 -21.37
N THR A 571 -28.76 30.74 -22.43
CA THR A 571 -28.46 32.19 -22.42
C THR A 571 -29.51 33.08 -23.09
N ILE A 572 -30.69 32.57 -23.44
CA ILE A 572 -31.79 33.39 -24.00
C ILE A 572 -33.08 33.16 -23.21
N LYS A 573 -33.06 33.51 -21.92
CA LYS A 573 -34.26 33.82 -21.12
C LYS A 573 -34.07 35.15 -20.40
N SER A 574 -33.89 36.20 -21.19
CA SER A 574 -34.05 37.59 -20.75
C SER A 574 -34.41 38.42 -21.98
N ASN A 575 -35.66 38.34 -22.41
CA ASN A 575 -36.47 39.49 -22.86
C ASN A 575 -37.73 39.03 -23.59
N ASN A 576 -38.85 39.61 -23.16
CA ASN A 576 -40.13 39.78 -23.86
C ASN A 576 -41.06 38.57 -24.11
N GLY A 577 -42.13 38.50 -23.30
CA GLY A 577 -43.47 38.84 -23.76
C GLY A 577 -44.26 37.88 -24.69
N ARG A 578 -45.35 37.33 -24.12
CA ARG A 578 -46.59 36.86 -24.77
C ARG A 578 -46.57 35.56 -25.63
N GLN A 579 -47.04 34.49 -24.98
CA GLN A 579 -48.27 33.76 -25.33
C GLN A 579 -48.41 33.24 -26.78
N ARG A 580 -47.62 32.22 -27.12
CA ARG A 580 -47.88 31.23 -28.19
C ARG A 580 -46.92 30.04 -28.06
N SER A 581 -47.10 29.17 -27.06
CA SER A 581 -46.20 28.00 -26.91
C SER A 581 -46.83 26.71 -26.35
N LYS A 582 -48.16 26.63 -26.24
CA LYS A 582 -48.80 25.40 -25.73
C LYS A 582 -49.19 24.38 -26.81
N ASP A 583 -49.39 24.82 -28.07
CA ASP A 583 -49.87 23.91 -29.12
C ASP A 583 -48.73 23.15 -29.83
N ASN A 584 -47.52 23.71 -29.91
CA ASN A 584 -46.38 23.06 -30.56
C ASN A 584 -45.69 22.00 -29.67
N PHE A 585 -45.84 22.08 -28.34
CA PHE A 585 -45.28 21.08 -27.43
C PHE A 585 -46.12 19.79 -27.40
N PHE A 586 -47.42 19.88 -27.66
CA PHE A 586 -48.32 18.73 -27.67
C PHE A 586 -48.14 17.90 -28.96
N LEU A 587 -47.98 18.56 -30.12
CA LEU A 587 -47.73 17.89 -31.40
C LEU A 587 -46.35 17.20 -31.46
N LEU A 588 -45.32 17.78 -30.82
CA LEU A 588 -43.99 17.17 -30.79
C LEU A 588 -43.95 15.89 -29.92
N ASN A 589 -44.69 15.87 -28.81
CA ASN A 589 -44.78 14.68 -27.96
C ASN A 589 -45.60 13.55 -28.61
N ILE A 590 -46.64 13.87 -29.39
CA ILE A 590 -47.40 12.88 -30.16
C ILE A 590 -46.53 12.26 -31.27
N LEU A 591 -45.67 13.06 -31.92
CA LEU A 591 -44.75 12.55 -32.94
C LEU A 591 -43.69 11.60 -32.34
N ILE A 592 -43.14 11.96 -31.18
CA ILE A 592 -42.16 11.13 -30.46
C ILE A 592 -42.80 9.82 -29.98
N PHE A 593 -44.05 9.87 -29.49
CA PHE A 593 -44.77 8.68 -29.04
C PHE A 593 -45.13 7.73 -30.19
N MET A 594 -45.48 8.25 -31.38
CA MET A 594 -45.73 7.45 -32.57
C MET A 594 -44.47 6.81 -33.16
N ILE A 595 -43.32 7.49 -33.06
CA ILE A 595 -42.02 6.95 -33.47
C ILE A 595 -41.55 5.82 -32.53
N ILE A 596 -41.83 5.92 -31.23
CA ILE A 596 -41.49 4.87 -30.25
C ILE A 596 -42.35 3.62 -30.46
N ILE A 597 -43.64 3.78 -30.78
CA ILE A 597 -44.55 2.64 -31.03
C ILE A 597 -44.23 1.91 -32.34
N THR A 598 -43.77 2.62 -33.38
CA THR A 598 -43.34 2.01 -34.65
C THR A 598 -41.94 1.38 -34.59
N TYR A 599 -41.19 1.59 -33.51
CA TYR A 599 -39.88 0.98 -33.30
C TYR A 599 -39.93 -0.28 -32.39
N TYR A 600 -41.08 -0.55 -31.76
CA TYR A 600 -41.28 -1.68 -30.83
C TYR A 600 -42.44 -2.64 -31.21
N LEU A 601 -42.99 -2.48 -32.41
CA LEU A 601 -43.79 -3.47 -33.15
C LEU A 601 -43.04 -3.79 -34.45
#